data_AF-A0A356UKX8-F1
#
_entry.id   AF-A0A356UKX8-F1
#
_cell.length_a   1.000
_cell.length_b   1.000
_cell.length_c   1.000
_cell.angle_alpha   90.00
_cell.angle_beta   90.00
_cell.angle_gamma   90.00
#
_symmetry.space_group_name_H-M   'P 1'
#
loop_
_entity.id
_entity.type
_entity.pdbx_description
1 polymer ?
#
loop_
_entity_poly.entity_id
_entity_poly.type
_entity_poly.pdbx_seq_one_letter_code
_entity_poly.pdbx_strand_id
1 'polypeptide(L)' 'HGEYDSLIPLKEGQKLFQSLTGKNKKLTIIPFADHNNIMLVGFKQYFAVLGSFVR' A
#
# COMPACT_ATOMS: atom_id res chain seq x y z
N HIS A 1 -0.99 1.13 -0.40
CA HIS A 1 -1.51 2.40 -0.93
C HIS A 1 -2.90 2.17 -1.49
N GLY A 2 -3.83 3.12 -1.30
CA GLY A 2 -5.13 3.07 -1.95
C GLY A 2 -4.98 3.41 -3.43
N GLU A 3 -5.64 2.68 -4.33
CA GLU A 3 -5.61 3.00 -5.76
C GLU A 3 -6.18 4.40 -6.07
N TYR A 4 -7.23 4.79 -5.35
CA TYR A 4 -7.94 6.06 -5.48
C TYR A 4 -7.75 6.96 -4.26
N ASP A 5 -6.55 6.92 -3.66
CA ASP A 5 -6.21 7.78 -2.53
C ASP A 5 -6.40 9.27 -2.91
N SER A 6 -7.41 9.88 -2.28
CA SER A 6 -7.88 11.25 -2.51
C SER A 6 -7.04 12.30 -1.79
N LEU A 7 -6.21 11.90 -0.82
CA LEU A 7 -5.35 12.80 -0.05
C LEU A 7 -3.92 12.80 -0.59
N ILE A 8 -3.41 11.63 -0.95
CA ILE A 8 -2.03 11.42 -1.40
C ILE A 8 -2.04 10.57 -2.67
N PRO A 9 -1.77 11.17 -3.85
CA PRO A 9 -1.79 10.45 -5.11
C PRO A 9 -0.90 9.21 -5.09
N LEU A 10 -1.37 8.10 -5.68
CA LEU A 10 -0.64 6.83 -5.78
C LEU A 10 0.80 6.99 -6.29
N LYS A 11 1.03 7.96 -7.18
CA LYS A 11 2.35 8.29 -7.73
C LYS A 11 3.38 8.63 -6.65
N GLU A 12 2.98 9.25 -5.55
CA GLU A 12 3.92 9.59 -4.46
C GLU A 12 4.41 8.32 -3.74
N GLY A 13 3.52 7.36 -3.50
CA GLY A 13 3.91 6.04 -2.97
C GLY A 13 4.83 5.26 -3.91
N GLN A 14 4.61 5.36 -5.23
CA GLN A 14 5.48 4.74 -6.24
C GLN A 14 6.86 5.39 -6.28
N LYS A 15 6.94 6.73 -6.25
CA LYS A 15 8.21 7.48 -6.20
C LYS A 15 9.03 7.09 -4.97
N LEU A 16 8.40 7.05 -3.79
CA LEU A 16 9.05 6.60 -2.56
C LEU A 16 9.57 5.17 -2.71
N PHE A 17 8.74 4.24 -3.21
CA PHE A 17 9.17 2.86 -3.39
C PHE A 17 10.38 2.74 -4.32
N GLN A 18 10.43 3.52 -5.41
CA GLN A 18 11.53 3.54 -6.36
C GLN A 18 12.82 4.11 -5.75
N SER A 19 12.73 5.10 -4.85
CA SER A 19 13.91 5.71 -4.22
C SER A 19 14.55 4.87 -3.10
N LEU A 20 13.82 3.91 -2.53
CA LEU A 20 14.36 3.03 -1.49
C LEU A 20 15.49 2.12 -2.03
N THR A 21 16.60 2.03 -1.30
CA THR A 21 17.73 1.13 -1.64
C THR A 21 17.63 -0.25 -0.98
N GLY A 22 16.74 -0.41 0.00
CA GLY A 22 16.54 -1.67 0.71
C GLY A 22 16.03 -2.79 -0.18
N LYS A 23 16.57 -4.01 0.01
CA LYS A 23 16.15 -5.21 -0.73
C LYS A 23 14.82 -5.78 -0.23
N ASN A 24 14.54 -5.66 1.07
CA ASN A 24 13.29 -6.11 1.67
C ASN A 24 12.26 -4.97 1.67
N LYS A 25 11.71 -4.67 0.49
CA LYS A 25 10.66 -3.66 0.32
C LYS A 25 9.54 -4.22 -0.57
N LYS A 26 8.30 -3.85 -0.28
CA LYS A 26 7.12 -4.22 -1.08
C LYS A 26 6.13 -3.05 -1.13
N LEU A 27 5.71 -2.66 -2.33
CA LEU A 27 4.57 -1.76 -2.53
C LEU A 27 3.35 -2.61 -2.88
N THR A 28 2.31 -2.52 -2.05
CA THR A 28 1.01 -3.14 -2.36
C THR A 28 -0.02 -2.06 -2.62
N ILE A 29 -0.68 -2.15 -3.78
CA ILE A 29 -1.82 -1.31 -4.15
C ILE A 29 -3.09 -2.08 -3.81
N ILE A 30 -4.01 -1.45 -3.09
CA ILE A 30 -5.33 -2.01 -2.77
C ILE A 30 -6.33 -1.42 -3.76
N PRO A 31 -6.91 -2.25 -4.66
CA PRO A 31 -7.87 -1.78 -5.65
C PRO A 31 -9.09 -1.13 -5.00
N PHE A 32 -9.64 -0.11 -5.64
CA PHE A 32 -10.85 0.61 -5.21
C PHE A 32 -10.78 1.30 -3.83
N ALA A 33 -9.62 1.26 -3.16
CA ALA A 33 -9.43 1.88 -1.87
C ALA A 33 -9.01 3.35 -1.98
N ASP A 34 -9.55 4.15 -1.08
CA ASP A 34 -9.12 5.50 -0.73
C ASP A 34 -8.22 5.46 0.52
N HIS A 35 -7.63 6.60 0.90
CA HIS A 35 -6.74 6.77 2.04
C HIS A 35 -7.31 6.20 3.33
N ASN A 36 -8.54 6.62 3.67
CA ASN A 36 -9.15 6.36 4.97
C ASN A 36 -9.87 5.01 5.05
N ASN A 37 -10.14 4.36 3.92
CA ASN A 37 -10.88 3.10 3.87
C ASN A 37 -10.03 1.90 3.43
N ILE A 38 -8.72 2.09 3.20
CA ILE A 38 -7.80 1.07 2.69
C ILE A 38 -7.83 -0.23 3.49
N MET A 39 -7.94 -0.16 4.81
CA MET A 39 -8.02 -1.33 5.68
C MET A 39 -9.36 -2.06 5.58
N LEU A 40 -10.45 -1.35 5.31
CA LEU A 40 -11.79 -1.92 5.17
C LEU A 40 -11.98 -2.56 3.80
N VAL A 41 -11.74 -1.80 2.73
CA VAL A 41 -11.86 -2.26 1.34
C VAL A 41 -10.89 -3.42 1.08
N GLY A 42 -9.66 -3.28 1.58
CA GLY A 42 -8.58 -4.23 1.38
C GLY A 42 -8.44 -5.30 2.45
N PHE A 43 -9.38 -5.48 3.38
CA PHE A 43 -9.20 -6.22 4.64
C PHE A 43 -8.32 -7.48 4.51
N LYS A 44 -8.71 -8.42 3.65
CA LYS A 44 -7.96 -9.67 3.43
C LYS A 44 -6.54 -9.42 2.93
N GLN A 45 -6.39 -8.58 1.91
CA GLN A 45 -5.09 -8.29 1.28
C GLN A 45 -4.18 -7.49 2.22
N TYR A 46 -4.73 -6.49 2.91
CA TYR A 46 -4.02 -5.63 3.84
C TYR A 46 -3.38 -6.45 4.97
N PHE A 47 -4.18 -7.27 5.66
CA PHE A 47 -3.69 -8.09 6.77
C PHE A 47 -2.82 -9.26 6.32
N ALA A 48 -3.06 -9.84 5.12
CA ALA A 48 -2.16 -10.85 4.56
C ALA A 48 -0.75 -10.29 4.33
N VAL A 49 -0.65 -9.08 3.76
CA VAL A 49 0.65 -8.43 3.51
C VAL A 49 1.37 -8.11 4.82
N LEU A 50 0.65 -7.59 5.82
CA LEU A 50 1.24 -7.35 7.14
C LEU A 50 1.71 -8.65 7.82
N GLY A 51 0.89 -9.70 7.76
CA GLY A 51 1.25 -11.00 8.31
C GLY A 51 2.49 -11.61 7.67
N SER A 52 2.67 -11.42 6.35
CA SER A 52 3.88 -11.83 5.63
C SER A 52 5.10 -10.94 5.90
N PHE A 53 4.90 -9.70 6.37
CA PHE A 53 6.00 -8.77 6.63
C PHE A 53 6.62 -8.93 8.02
N VAL A 54 5.81 -9.29 9.03
CA VAL A 54 6.25 -9.45 10.43
C VAL A 54 6.85 -10.84 10.69
N ARG A 55 6.63 -11.81 9.78
CA ARG A 55 7.24 -13.14 9.82
C ARG A 55 8.57 -13.15 9.10
#